data_AF-A0A822IVZ0-F1
#
_entry.id   AF-A0A822IVZ0-F1
#
_cell.length_a   1.000
_cell.length_b   1.000
_cell.length_c   1.000
_cell.angle_alpha   90.00
_cell.angle_beta   90.00
_cell.angle_gamma   90.00
#
_symmetry.space_group_name_H-M   'P 1'
#
loop_
_entity.id
_entity.type
_entity.pdbx_description
1 polymer ?
#
loop_
_entity_poly.entity_id
_entity_poly.type
_entity_poly.pdbx_seq_one_letter_code
_entity_poly.pdbx_strand_id
1 'polypeptide(L)'
;MGLNTVTTFRLDIERVAHTLDLDEYKINEAKKTGKSTMISPKFYNKGIYRVRDVNNGLIEDIAVNIDKIAAVTYDGLVRELGKDCVDKALWKDVPEGEAIFFYSLKLEDEFVK
;
A
#
# COMPACT_ATOMS: atom_id res chain seq x y z
N MET A 1 -10.38 17.24 30.58
CA MET A 1 -11.29 16.30 29.91
C MET A 1 -11.15 16.53 28.42
N GLY A 2 -10.40 15.67 27.73
CA GLY A 2 -10.19 15.81 26.28
C GLY A 2 -11.45 15.40 25.55
N LEU A 3 -11.96 16.27 24.68
CA LEU A 3 -13.01 15.96 23.73
C LEU A 3 -12.48 14.91 22.75
N ASN A 4 -12.79 13.64 22.99
CA ASN A 4 -12.76 12.62 21.95
C ASN A 4 -13.86 12.96 20.95
N THR A 5 -13.57 13.83 19.99
CA THR A 5 -14.40 13.98 18.79
C THR A 5 -14.25 12.70 17.98
N VAL A 6 -15.11 11.72 18.27
CA VAL A 6 -15.41 10.62 17.35
C VAL A 6 -15.96 11.28 16.10
N THR A 7 -15.22 11.24 15.01
CA THR A 7 -15.67 11.71 13.71
C THR A 7 -16.88 10.86 13.31
N THR A 8 -18.10 11.38 13.51
CA THR A 8 -19.35 10.68 13.17
C THR A 8 -19.60 10.60 11.68
N PHE A 9 -18.82 11.32 10.87
CA PHE A 9 -18.91 11.30 9.43
C PHE A 9 -17.94 10.26 8.84
N ARG A 10 -18.50 9.17 8.31
CA ARG A 10 -17.78 8.22 7.44
C ARG A 10 -17.97 8.63 5.99
N LEU A 11 -16.90 8.56 5.22
CA LEU A 11 -16.86 8.82 3.78
C LEU A 11 -17.31 7.58 3.02
N ASP A 12 -18.25 7.70 2.08
CA ASP A 12 -18.57 6.56 1.21
C ASP A 12 -17.35 6.20 0.35
N ILE A 13 -17.02 4.91 0.25
CA ILE A 13 -15.84 4.44 -0.48
C ILE A 13 -15.75 4.96 -1.91
N GLU A 14 -16.90 5.15 -2.58
CA GLU A 14 -16.99 5.65 -3.96
C GLU A 14 -16.43 7.07 -4.12
N ARG A 15 -16.37 7.85 -3.04
CA ARG A 15 -15.83 9.21 -3.02
C ARG A 15 -14.31 9.25 -2.98
N VAL A 16 -13.65 8.12 -2.70
CA VAL A 16 -12.20 7.99 -2.77
C VAL A 16 -11.81 7.79 -4.24
N ALA A 17 -11.37 8.87 -4.90
CA ALA A 17 -11.07 8.84 -6.33
C ALA A 17 -9.79 8.07 -6.69
N HIS A 18 -8.87 7.91 -5.74
CA HIS A 18 -7.59 7.23 -5.97
C HIS A 18 -7.73 5.73 -5.74
N THR A 19 -7.16 4.96 -6.65
CA THR A 19 -7.13 3.49 -6.60
C THR A 19 -5.70 3.00 -6.42
N LEU A 20 -5.54 1.99 -5.59
CA LEU A 20 -4.33 1.22 -5.40
C LEU A 20 -4.55 -0.20 -5.89
N ASP A 21 -3.70 -0.63 -6.81
CA ASP A 21 -3.69 -1.96 -7.38
C ASP A 21 -2.98 -2.92 -6.42
N LEU A 22 -3.70 -3.92 -5.90
CA LEU A 22 -3.17 -4.99 -5.02
C LEU A 22 -3.56 -6.35 -5.56
N ASP A 23 -2.75 -7.37 -5.28
CA ASP A 23 -3.14 -8.76 -5.55
C ASP A 23 -4.10 -9.31 -4.47
N GLU A 24 -4.83 -10.36 -4.83
CA GLU A 24 -5.78 -11.05 -3.93
C GLU A 24 -5.15 -11.48 -2.60
N TYR A 25 -3.87 -11.88 -2.59
CA TYR A 25 -3.20 -12.29 -1.36
C TYR A 25 -3.04 -11.12 -0.38
N LYS A 26 -2.62 -9.96 -0.87
CA LYS A 26 -2.47 -8.73 -0.08
C LYS A 26 -3.81 -8.18 0.38
N ILE A 27 -4.83 -8.26 -0.46
CA ILE A 27 -6.21 -7.92 -0.10
C ILE A 27 -6.70 -8.78 1.07
N ASN A 28 -6.52 -10.10 0.97
CA ASN A 28 -6.92 -11.04 2.01
C ASN A 28 -6.12 -10.87 3.31
N GLU A 29 -4.83 -10.58 3.22
CA GLU A 29 -3.98 -10.24 4.36
C GLU A 29 -4.50 -9.00 5.10
N ALA A 30 -4.83 -7.93 4.35
CA ALA A 30 -5.40 -6.71 4.90
C ALA A 30 -6.75 -6.96 5.59
N LYS A 31 -7.67 -7.67 4.93
CA LYS A 31 -8.98 -8.04 5.49
C LYS A 31 -8.86 -8.87 6.77
N LYS A 32 -7.89 -9.79 6.84
CA LYS A 32 -7.70 -10.69 7.99
C LYS A 32 -7.01 -10.02 9.17
N THR A 33 -6.04 -9.15 8.92
CA THR A 33 -5.15 -8.63 9.97
C THR A 33 -5.30 -7.13 10.24
N GLY A 34 -6.10 -6.44 9.43
CA GLY A 34 -6.25 -4.98 9.44
C GLY A 34 -5.06 -4.23 8.83
N LYS A 35 -4.06 -4.94 8.30
CA LYS A 35 -2.83 -4.36 7.75
C LYS A 35 -2.23 -5.23 6.65
N SER A 36 -1.46 -4.62 5.76
CA SER A 36 -0.68 -5.32 4.76
C SER A 36 0.55 -4.49 4.38
N THR A 37 1.39 -5.02 3.50
CA THR A 37 2.56 -4.33 2.97
C THR A 37 2.59 -4.46 1.46
N MET A 38 3.04 -3.42 0.79
CA MET A 38 3.19 -3.39 -0.66
C MET A 38 4.55 -2.84 -1.02
N ILE A 39 5.14 -3.37 -2.09
CA ILE A 39 6.34 -2.80 -2.70
C ILE A 39 5.97 -2.38 -4.12
N SER A 40 6.40 -1.19 -4.53
CA SER A 40 6.11 -0.68 -5.87
C SER A 40 7.26 0.18 -6.40
N PRO A 41 7.53 0.14 -7.71
CA PRO A 41 8.36 1.16 -8.36
C PRO A 41 7.62 2.48 -8.54
N LYS A 42 6.29 2.49 -8.41
CA LYS A 42 5.49 3.71 -8.50
C LYS A 42 5.45 4.38 -7.13
N PHE A 43 5.56 5.70 -7.14
CA PHE A 43 5.34 6.51 -5.96
C PHE A 43 3.84 6.71 -5.68
N TYR A 44 3.41 6.41 -4.46
CA TYR A 44 2.09 6.70 -3.93
C TYR A 44 2.23 7.61 -2.71
N ASN A 45 1.38 8.62 -2.62
CA ASN A 45 1.35 9.52 -1.46
C ASN A 45 0.76 8.82 -0.24
N LYS A 46 1.01 9.38 0.95
CA LYS A 46 0.23 9.00 2.14
C LYS A 46 -1.22 9.43 1.96
N GLY A 47 -2.16 8.56 2.33
CA GLY A 47 -3.58 8.83 2.18
C GLY A 47 -4.40 7.57 2.01
N ILE A 48 -5.71 7.78 1.81
CA ILE A 48 -6.71 6.73 1.65
C ILE A 48 -6.89 6.41 0.17
N TYR A 49 -6.86 5.12 -0.16
CA TYR A 49 -7.00 4.58 -1.50
C TYR A 49 -8.08 3.50 -1.53
N ARG A 50 -8.88 3.45 -2.60
CA ARG A 50 -9.68 2.27 -2.94
C ARG A 50 -8.75 1.17 -3.40
N VAL A 51 -9.12 -0.08 -3.18
CA VAL A 51 -8.33 -1.20 -3.66
C VAL A 51 -8.93 -1.77 -4.94
N ARG A 52 -8.09 -2.02 -5.95
CA ARG A 52 -8.44 -2.84 -7.12
C ARG A 52 -7.65 -4.14 -7.06
N ASP A 53 -8.34 -5.25 -7.23
CA ASP A 53 -7.67 -6.54 -7.39
C ASP A 53 -7.10 -6.65 -8.81
N VAL A 54 -5.79 -6.79 -8.92
CA VAL A 54 -5.11 -6.91 -10.22
C VAL A 54 -5.40 -8.23 -10.93
N ASN A 55 -5.83 -9.26 -10.21
CA ASN A 55 -6.10 -10.58 -10.76
C ASN A 55 -7.41 -10.61 -11.56
N ASN A 56 -8.42 -9.86 -11.11
CA ASN A 56 -9.77 -9.85 -11.72
C ASN A 56 -10.22 -8.45 -12.21
N GLY A 57 -9.48 -7.39 -11.87
CA GLY A 57 -9.75 -6.00 -12.26
C GLY A 57 -10.87 -5.32 -11.50
N LEU A 58 -11.50 -5.99 -10.52
CA LEU A 58 -12.62 -5.46 -9.74
C LEU A 58 -12.14 -4.47 -8.69
N ILE A 59 -12.95 -3.43 -8.46
CA ILE A 59 -12.76 -2.55 -7.31
C ILE A 59 -13.36 -3.23 -6.09
N GLU A 60 -12.53 -3.48 -5.10
CA GLU A 60 -12.94 -4.04 -3.83
C GLU A 60 -13.71 -3.00 -3.01
N ASP A 61 -14.63 -3.49 -2.18
CA ASP A 61 -15.38 -2.68 -1.21
C ASP A 61 -14.56 -2.41 0.06
N ILE A 62 -13.28 -2.08 -0.11
CA ILE A 62 -12.36 -1.73 0.98
C ILE A 62 -11.49 -0.54 0.61
N ALA A 63 -11.10 0.22 1.63
CA ALA A 63 -10.09 1.26 1.52
C ALA A 63 -8.87 0.94 2.39
N VAL A 64 -7.70 1.33 1.90
CA VAL A 64 -6.45 1.23 2.65
C VAL A 64 -5.81 2.60 2.79
N ASN A 65 -5.25 2.86 3.97
CA ASN A 65 -4.44 4.02 4.27
C ASN A 65 -2.96 3.67 4.15
N ILE A 66 -2.20 4.47 3.39
CA ILE A 66 -0.74 4.41 3.35
C ILE A 66 -0.18 5.23 4.52
N ASP A 67 0.28 4.57 5.57
CA ASP A 67 0.75 5.22 6.80
C ASP A 67 2.26 5.51 6.81
N LYS A 68 3.05 4.64 6.17
CA LYS A 68 4.50 4.76 6.02
C LYS A 68 4.93 4.46 4.60
N ILE A 69 5.93 5.24 4.16
CA ILE A 69 6.62 5.10 2.89
C ILE A 69 8.10 5.07 3.22
N ALA A 70 8.80 4.04 2.77
CA ALA A 70 10.26 4.00 2.73
C ALA A 70 10.70 3.86 1.27
N ALA A 71 11.89 4.37 0.94
CA ALA A 71 12.43 4.33 -0.40
C ALA A 71 13.91 3.95 -0.35
N VAL A 72 14.34 3.08 -1.24
CA VAL A 72 15.74 2.64 -1.37
C VAL A 72 16.00 2.27 -2.82
N THR A 73 17.25 2.43 -3.29
CA THR A 73 17.64 1.93 -4.61
C THR A 73 17.94 0.43 -4.55
N TYR A 74 17.99 -0.25 -5.69
CA TYR A 74 18.42 -1.66 -5.75
C TYR A 74 19.81 -1.85 -5.08
N ASP A 75 20.77 -0.98 -5.40
CA ASP A 75 22.12 -1.04 -4.80
C ASP A 75 22.10 -0.79 -3.30
N GLY A 76 21.20 0.08 -2.82
CA GLY A 76 20.98 0.28 -1.39
C GLY A 76 20.47 -1.00 -0.70
N LEU A 77 19.48 -1.67 -1.31
CA LEU A 77 18.98 -2.97 -0.85
C LEU A 77 20.06 -4.04 -0.80
N VAL A 78 20.85 -4.17 -1.86
CA VAL A 78 21.97 -5.13 -1.93
C VAL A 78 23.03 -4.83 -0.87
N ARG A 79 23.31 -3.55 -0.60
CA ARG A 79 24.26 -3.14 0.44
C ARG A 79 23.77 -3.47 1.85
N GLU A 80 22.47 -3.36 2.11
CA GLU A 80 21.89 -3.62 3.42
C GLU A 80 21.68 -5.11 3.70
N LEU A 81 21.16 -5.87 2.72
CA LEU A 81 20.74 -7.26 2.90
C LEU A 81 21.73 -8.28 2.34
N GLY A 82 22.66 -7.85 1.49
CA GLY A 82 23.57 -8.73 0.75
C GLY A 82 23.00 -9.19 -0.59
N LYS A 83 23.88 -9.34 -1.58
CA LYS A 83 23.53 -9.66 -2.97
C LYS A 83 22.74 -10.97 -3.13
N ASP A 84 23.04 -11.95 -2.28
CA ASP A 84 22.38 -13.27 -2.32
C ASP A 84 20.95 -13.25 -1.75
N CYS A 85 20.57 -12.18 -1.05
CA CYS A 85 19.24 -12.00 -0.47
C CYS A 85 18.31 -11.13 -1.33
N VAL A 86 18.80 -10.53 -2.42
CA VAL A 86 18.04 -9.60 -3.27
C VAL A 86 17.99 -10.10 -4.70
N ASP A 87 16.84 -10.65 -5.10
CA ASP A 87 16.62 -11.09 -6.48
C ASP A 87 16.42 -9.89 -7.41
N LYS A 88 17.33 -9.71 -8.37
CA LYS A 88 17.26 -8.64 -9.38
C LYS A 88 16.06 -8.79 -10.31
N ALA A 89 15.58 -10.01 -10.54
CA ALA A 89 14.47 -10.27 -11.47
C ALA A 89 13.16 -9.61 -11.00
N LEU A 90 12.99 -9.45 -9.68
CA LEU A 90 11.85 -8.74 -9.09
C LEU A 90 11.85 -7.24 -9.40
N TRP A 91 13.01 -6.67 -9.74
CA TRP A 91 13.22 -5.24 -9.96
C TRP A 91 13.54 -4.89 -11.42
N LYS A 92 13.32 -5.83 -12.35
CA LYS A 92 13.65 -5.64 -13.77
C LYS A 92 12.95 -4.44 -14.43
N ASP A 93 11.80 -4.06 -13.90
CA ASP A 93 10.96 -2.96 -14.41
C ASP A 93 11.30 -1.61 -13.73
N VAL A 94 12.26 -1.62 -12.79
CA VAL A 94 12.77 -0.42 -12.10
C VAL A 94 14.05 0.02 -12.82
N PRO A 95 14.10 1.24 -13.40
CA PRO A 95 15.32 1.72 -14.02
C PRO A 95 16.50 1.74 -13.02
N GLU A 96 17.71 1.54 -13.52
CA GLU A 96 18.90 1.51 -12.66
C GLU A 96 19.08 2.84 -11.92
N GLY A 97 19.30 2.76 -10.60
CA GLY A 97 19.42 3.93 -9.73
C GLY A 97 18.09 4.54 -9.25
N GLU A 98 16.94 4.07 -9.76
CA GLU A 98 15.63 4.54 -9.30
C GLU A 98 15.22 3.96 -7.95
N ALA A 99 14.28 4.66 -7.30
CA ALA A 99 13.76 4.29 -6.00
C ALA A 99 12.75 3.14 -6.08
N ILE A 100 12.88 2.20 -5.15
CA ILE A 100 11.91 1.15 -4.83
C ILE A 100 11.19 1.58 -3.56
N PHE A 101 9.86 1.69 -3.63
CA PHE A 101 9.04 2.17 -2.53
C PHE A 101 8.39 1.03 -1.76
N PHE A 102 8.53 1.08 -0.43
CA PHE A 102 7.93 0.15 0.51
C PHE A 102 6.81 0.86 1.27
N TYR A 103 5.63 0.28 1.23
CA TYR A 103 4.42 0.82 1.81
C TYR A 103 3.91 -0.09 2.92
N SER A 104 3.58 0.52 4.04
CA SER A 104 2.72 -0.09 5.05
C SER A 104 1.30 0.38 4.80
N LEU A 105 0.39 -0.58 4.73
CA LEU A 105 -1.02 -0.39 4.43
C LEU A 105 -1.83 -0.75 5.67
N LYS A 106 -2.79 0.09 6.02
CA LYS A 106 -3.76 -0.18 7.08
C LYS A 106 -5.16 -0.19 6.48
N LEU A 107 -5.95 -1.22 6.78
CA LEU A 107 -7.36 -1.25 6.41
C LEU A 107 -8.10 -0.12 7.15
N GLU A 108 -8.94 0.62 6.44
CA GLU A 108 -9.56 1.84 6.97
C GLU A 108 -11.08 1.72 7.17
N ASP A 109 -11.47 1.00 8.23
CA ASP A 109 -12.88 0.73 8.56
C ASP A 109 -13.53 1.85 9.41
N GLU A 110 -12.74 2.77 9.95
CA GLU A 110 -13.24 3.83 10.85
C GLU A 110 -13.75 5.04 10.07
N PHE A 111 -13.07 5.41 8.98
CA PHE A 111 -13.35 6.62 8.21
C PHE A 111 -14.11 6.36 6.91
N VAL A 112 -14.11 5.12 6.40
CA VAL A 112 -14.78 4.76 5.14
C VAL A 112 -15.98 3.85 5.43
N LYS A 113 -17.07 4.10 4.71
CA LYS A 113 -18.33 3.37 4.78
C LYS A 113 -18.44 2.33 3.68
#